data_AF-A0A166RQJ1-F1
#
_entry.id   AF-A0A166RQJ1-F1
#
_cell.length_a   1.000
_cell.length_b   1.000
_cell.length_c   1.000
_cell.angle_alpha   90.00
_cell.angle_beta   90.00
_cell.angle_gamma   90.00
#
_symmetry.space_group_name_H-M   'P 1'
#
loop_
_entity.id
_entity.type
_entity.pdbx_description
1 polymer ?
#
loop_
_entity_poly.entity_id
_entity_poly.type
_entity_poly.pdbx_seq_one_letter_code
_entity_poly.pdbx_strand_id
1 'polypeptide(L)'
;REGEDTSTSHHGLCWPKLHTLAVEGSDNRGRLQVTAVHHEISALQEAGHPIRKIKVPKAALGQVDAEAAADLREIVEVEEFWLDWPTPFEY
;
A
#
# COMPACT_ATOMS: atom_id res chain seq x y z
N ARG A 1 48.45 -4.57 -9.77
CA ARG A 1 47.62 -4.63 -8.54
C ARG A 1 46.76 -3.39 -8.59
N GLU A 2 45.72 -3.42 -9.41
CA GLU A 2 44.73 -2.34 -9.52
C GLU A 2 43.54 -2.77 -8.68
N GLY A 3 43.12 -1.88 -7.78
CA GLY A 3 41.98 -2.08 -6.91
C GLY A 3 40.72 -1.94 -7.73
N GLU A 4 39.98 -3.03 -7.83
CA GLU A 4 38.65 -3.07 -8.40
C GLU A 4 37.69 -2.47 -7.36
N ASP A 5 37.49 -1.15 -7.43
CA ASP A 5 36.40 -0.47 -6.74
C ASP A 5 35.08 -0.96 -7.33
N THR A 6 34.63 -2.12 -6.86
CA THR A 6 33.25 -2.55 -6.99
C THR A 6 32.41 -1.66 -6.09
N SER A 7 32.12 -0.45 -6.60
CA SER A 7 31.03 0.39 -6.12
C SER A 7 29.74 -0.41 -6.32
N THR A 8 29.47 -1.29 -5.37
CA THR A 8 28.17 -1.89 -5.14
C THR A 8 27.28 -0.71 -4.80
N SER A 9 26.63 -0.17 -5.83
CA SER A 9 25.58 0.81 -5.67
C SER A 9 24.55 0.16 -4.76
N HIS A 10 24.63 0.49 -3.46
CA HIS A 10 23.55 0.29 -2.52
C HIS A 10 22.40 1.17 -3.00
N HIS A 11 21.68 0.71 -4.04
CA HIS A 11 20.32 1.11 -4.31
C HIS A 11 19.47 0.53 -3.16
N GLY A 12 19.73 1.00 -1.94
CA GLY A 12 18.97 0.63 -0.77
C GLY A 12 17.52 0.97 -1.06
N LEU A 13 16.62 0.01 -0.84
CA LEU A 13 15.19 0.20 -1.01
C LEU A 13 14.78 1.55 -0.44
N CYS A 14 14.13 2.38 -1.24
CA CYS A 14 13.56 3.63 -0.76
C CYS A 14 12.63 3.30 0.41
N TRP A 15 12.91 3.89 1.57
CA TRP A 15 12.17 3.68 2.82
C TRP A 15 12.25 2.25 3.40
N PRO A 16 13.42 1.80 3.89
CA PRO A 16 13.59 0.46 4.47
C PRO A 16 12.80 0.21 5.77
N LYS A 17 12.09 1.22 6.27
CA LYS A 17 11.23 1.14 7.47
C LYS A 17 9.75 1.32 7.14
N LEU A 18 9.38 1.52 5.87
CA LEU A 18 7.99 1.73 5.47
C LEU A 18 7.25 0.41 5.44
N HIS A 19 6.58 0.08 6.53
CA HIS A 19 5.82 -1.15 6.69
C HIS A 19 4.30 -0.96 6.52
N THR A 20 3.82 0.29 6.51
CA THR A 20 2.40 0.63 6.49
C THR A 20 2.10 1.74 5.49
N LEU A 21 1.08 1.53 4.67
CA LEU A 21 0.52 2.54 3.75
C LEU A 21 -0.92 2.88 4.15
N ALA A 22 -1.32 4.14 3.99
CA ALA A 22 -2.73 4.51 4.00
C ALA A 22 -3.17 4.68 2.54
N VAL A 23 -4.28 4.06 2.18
CA VAL A 23 -4.79 4.02 0.80
C VAL A 23 -6.21 4.56 0.81
N GLU A 24 -6.42 5.66 0.08
CA GLU A 24 -7.75 6.22 -0.15
C GLU A 24 -8.39 5.58 -1.39
N GLY A 25 -9.73 5.50 -1.42
CA GLY A 25 -10.47 4.98 -2.57
C GLY A 25 -10.15 5.78 -3.84
N SER A 26 -9.92 5.08 -4.95
CA SER A 26 -9.34 5.66 -6.16
C SER A 26 -10.37 5.96 -7.25
N ASP A 27 -11.61 5.50 -7.14
CA ASP A 27 -12.66 5.80 -8.12
C ASP A 27 -13.49 7.04 -7.73
N ASN A 28 -14.27 7.58 -8.69
CA ASN A 28 -15.15 8.73 -8.47
C ASN A 28 -16.24 8.52 -7.40
N ARG A 29 -16.33 7.32 -6.82
CA ARG A 29 -17.29 6.95 -5.77
C ARG A 29 -16.60 6.61 -4.44
N GLY A 30 -15.29 6.79 -4.34
CA GLY A 30 -14.51 6.48 -3.13
C GLY A 30 -14.35 4.98 -2.86
N ARG A 31 -14.49 4.12 -3.88
CA ARG A 31 -14.28 2.67 -3.75
C ARG A 31 -12.80 2.32 -3.85
N LEU A 32 -12.42 1.31 -3.09
CA LEU A 32 -11.08 0.73 -3.15
C LEU A 32 -10.98 -0.17 -4.40
N GLN A 33 -10.03 0.11 -5.28
CA GLN A 33 -9.70 -0.78 -6.39
C GLN A 33 -8.82 -1.94 -5.89
N VAL A 34 -9.45 -2.92 -5.24
CA VAL A 34 -8.74 -3.99 -4.52
C VAL A 34 -7.76 -4.77 -5.39
N THR A 35 -8.13 -5.11 -6.62
CA THR A 35 -7.22 -5.81 -7.54
C THR A 35 -5.97 -4.99 -7.86
N ALA A 36 -6.10 -3.68 -8.03
CA ALA A 36 -4.95 -2.80 -8.25
C ALA A 36 -4.09 -2.71 -7.00
N VAL A 37 -4.70 -2.53 -5.83
CA VAL A 37 -3.97 -2.49 -4.55
C VAL A 37 -3.24 -3.80 -4.29
N HIS A 38 -3.88 -4.95 -4.53
CA HIS A 38 -3.24 -6.25 -4.41
C HIS A 38 -2.01 -6.35 -5.30
N HIS A 39 -2.15 -6.03 -6.59
CA HIS A 39 -1.04 -6.08 -7.55
C HIS A 39 0.14 -5.19 -7.13
N GLU A 40 -0.12 -3.94 -6.73
CA GLU A 40 0.91 -3.01 -6.29
C GLU A 40 1.62 -3.48 -5.02
N ILE A 41 0.87 -4.00 -4.03
CA ILE A 41 1.47 -4.52 -2.79
C ILE A 41 2.33 -5.76 -3.07
N SER A 42 1.86 -6.69 -3.92
CA SER A 42 2.66 -7.85 -4.33
C SER A 42 3.96 -7.42 -5.01
N ALA A 43 3.89 -6.48 -5.96
CA ALA A 43 5.09 -5.99 -6.65
C ALA A 43 6.10 -5.33 -5.69
N LEU A 44 5.61 -4.57 -4.71
CA LEU A 44 6.47 -3.97 -3.68
C LEU A 44 7.13 -5.04 -2.79
N GLN A 45 6.39 -6.06 -2.37
CA GLN A 45 6.92 -7.16 -1.56
C GLN A 45 7.94 -8.00 -2.35
N GLU A 46 7.67 -8.30 -3.62
CA GLU A 46 8.60 -9.00 -4.52
C GLU A 46 9.89 -8.20 -4.75
N ALA A 47 9.79 -6.87 -4.79
CA ALA A 47 10.94 -5.98 -4.83
C ALA A 47 11.69 -5.88 -3.47
N GLY A 48 11.20 -6.54 -2.42
CA GLY A 48 11.84 -6.60 -1.10
C GLY A 48 11.41 -5.51 -0.12
N HIS A 49 10.39 -4.70 -0.44
CA HIS A 49 9.87 -3.71 0.50
C HIS A 49 9.22 -4.39 1.72
N PRO A 50 9.40 -3.83 2.94
CA PRO A 50 8.89 -4.43 4.17
C PRO A 50 7.39 -4.15 4.42
N ILE A 51 6.63 -3.85 3.36
CA ILE A 51 5.22 -3.49 3.46
C ILE A 51 4.42 -4.72 3.86
N ARG A 52 3.67 -4.59 4.96
CA ARG A 52 2.88 -5.66 5.56
C ARG A 52 1.52 -5.21 6.07
N LYS A 53 1.22 -3.92 6.00
CA LYS A 53 -0.05 -3.35 6.45
C LYS A 53 -0.53 -2.25 5.50
N ILE A 54 -1.83 -2.23 5.23
CA ILE A 54 -2.52 -1.10 4.65
C ILE A 54 -3.65 -0.62 5.57
N LYS A 55 -3.88 0.69 5.56
CA LYS A 55 -5.01 1.35 6.21
C LYS A 55 -5.96 1.84 5.13
N VAL A 56 -7.24 1.49 5.21
CA VAL A 56 -8.26 1.89 4.24
C VAL A 56 -9.45 2.58 4.94
N PRO A 57 -10.12 3.55 4.29
CA PRO A 57 -11.32 4.13 4.86
C PRO A 57 -12.38 3.05 5.08
N LYS A 58 -13.06 3.08 6.23
CA LYS A 58 -14.15 2.13 6.53
C LYS A 58 -15.22 2.11 5.43
N ALA A 59 -15.56 3.28 4.90
CA ALA A 59 -16.53 3.42 3.82
C ALA A 59 -16.08 2.72 2.52
N ALA A 60 -14.77 2.69 2.24
CA ALA A 60 -14.22 2.04 1.06
C ALA A 60 -14.23 0.51 1.24
N LEU A 61 -13.88 0.00 2.43
CA LEU A 61 -13.88 -1.44 2.72
C LEU A 61 -15.30 -2.04 2.70
N GLY A 62 -16.31 -1.29 3.16
CA GLY A 62 -17.71 -1.74 3.14
C GLY A 62 -18.32 -1.89 1.73
N GLN A 63 -17.65 -1.39 0.69
CA GLN A 63 -18.12 -1.42 -0.71
C GLN A 63 -17.35 -2.42 -1.59
N VAL A 64 -16.45 -3.17 -0.98
CA VAL A 64 -15.60 -4.17 -1.62
C VAL A 64 -16.24 -5.55 -1.53
N ASP A 65 -16.05 -6.34 -2.58
CA ASP A 65 -16.47 -7.74 -2.60
C ASP A 65 -15.71 -8.58 -1.54
N ALA A 66 -16.41 -9.48 -0.85
CA ALA A 66 -15.84 -10.20 0.28
C ALA A 66 -14.69 -11.14 -0.12
N GLU A 67 -14.73 -11.73 -1.31
CA GLU A 67 -13.68 -12.59 -1.86
C GLU A 67 -12.44 -11.74 -2.18
N ALA A 68 -12.62 -10.62 -2.90
CA ALA A 68 -11.53 -9.70 -3.19
C ALA A 68 -10.85 -9.15 -1.91
N ALA A 69 -11.65 -8.83 -0.87
CA ALA A 69 -11.11 -8.40 0.42
C ALA A 69 -10.36 -9.52 1.16
N ALA A 70 -10.77 -10.78 0.99
CA ALA A 70 -10.08 -11.93 1.56
C ALA A 70 -8.73 -12.13 0.87
N ASP A 71 -8.68 -12.11 -0.46
CA ASP A 71 -7.46 -12.25 -1.25
C ASP A 71 -6.42 -11.20 -0.85
N LEU A 72 -6.84 -9.94 -0.71
CA LEU A 72 -5.94 -8.87 -0.26
C LEU A 72 -5.38 -9.14 1.14
N ARG A 73 -6.18 -9.71 2.05
CA ARG A 73 -5.75 -10.03 3.42
C ARG A 73 -4.77 -11.21 3.48
N GLU A 74 -4.63 -12.00 2.42
CA GLU A 74 -3.63 -13.06 2.36
C GLU A 74 -2.20 -12.51 2.26
N ILE A 75 -2.03 -11.35 1.62
CA ILE A 75 -0.71 -10.76 1.37
C ILE A 75 -0.38 -9.59 2.31
N VAL A 76 -1.40 -8.94 2.90
CA VAL A 76 -1.20 -7.74 3.71
C VAL A 76 -2.24 -7.60 4.83
N GLU A 77 -1.84 -7.09 5.99
CA GLU A 77 -2.79 -6.73 7.05
C GLU A 77 -3.64 -5.54 6.60
N VAL A 78 -4.96 -5.67 6.68
CA VAL A 78 -5.90 -4.59 6.34
C VAL A 78 -6.52 -4.04 7.62
N GLU A 79 -6.25 -2.77 7.91
CA GLU A 79 -6.81 -2.04 9.05
C GLU A 79 -7.72 -0.91 8.55
N GLU A 80 -8.81 -0.65 9.27
CA GLU A 80 -9.68 0.50 8.98
C GLU A 80 -9.05 1.79 9.51
N PHE A 81 -9.18 2.90 8.79
CA PHE A 81 -9.00 4.23 9.35
C PHE A 81 -10.21 5.11 9.09
N TRP A 82 -10.34 6.14 9.93
CA TRP A 82 -11.38 7.15 9.82
C TRP A 82 -10.78 8.42 9.22
N LEU A 83 -11.35 8.88 8.11
CA LEU A 83 -10.97 10.13 7.47
C LEU A 83 -11.74 11.27 8.15
N ASP A 84 -11.46 11.51 9.44
CA ASP A 84 -12.15 12.52 10.25
C ASP A 84 -11.48 13.91 10.13
N TRP A 85 -10.52 14.07 9.22
CA TRP A 85 -9.91 15.38 9.01
C TRP A 85 -10.94 16.29 8.31
N PRO A 86 -11.16 17.52 8.82
CA PRO A 86 -12.04 18.45 8.14
C PRO A 86 -11.44 18.71 6.76
N THR A 87 -12.21 18.56 5.68
CA THR A 87 -11.82 18.90 4.30
C THR A 87 -11.98 20.41 4.11
N PRO A 88 -10.99 21.24 4.51
CA PRO A 88 -11.20 22.66 4.69
C PRO A 88 -11.18 23.42 3.35
N PHE A 89 -11.02 22.70 2.24
CA PHE A 89 -10.90 23.21 0.89
C PHE A 89 -11.92 22.57 -0.06
N GLU A 90 -12.92 21.85 0.44
CA GLU A 90 -14.07 21.46 -0.38
C GLU A 90 -15.01 22.66 -0.56
N TYR A 91 -15.34 22.97 -1.82
CA TYR A 91 -16.18 24.08 -2.27
C TYR A 91 -17.49 23.57 -2.85
#